data_AF-A0A9W7JH57-F1
#
_entry.id   AF-A0A9W7JH57-F1
#
_cell.length_a   1.000
_cell.length_b   1.000
_cell.length_c   1.000
_cell.angle_alpha   90.00
_cell.angle_beta   90.00
_cell.angle_gamma   90.00
#
_symmetry.space_group_name_H-M   'P 1'
#
loop_
_entity.id
_entity.type
_entity.pdbx_description
1 polymer ?
#
loop_
_entity_poly.entity_id
_entity_poly.type
_entity_poly.pdbx_seq_one_letter_code
_entity_poly.pdbx_strand_id
1 'polypeptide(L)'
;MASIIESGWLYLITHFSDFQLASLGSFLLHESVFFLSGLPFIYLERAGLLSKYKIQTKNNTPTAQEKCISRLLFYHFSVNLPLMIVSYPVFRFMVYHCHPGKWS
;
A
#
# COMPACT_ATOMS: atom_id res chain seq x y z
N MET A 1 2.04 -26.26 15.10
CA MET A 1 2.44 -26.03 13.70
C MET A 1 2.36 -24.53 13.48
N ALA A 2 3.49 -23.82 13.56
CA ALA A 2 3.49 -22.38 13.28
C ALA A 2 2.99 -22.17 11.85
N SER A 3 2.05 -21.26 11.67
CA SER A 3 1.55 -20.95 10.33
C SER A 3 2.72 -20.44 9.47
N ILE A 4 2.69 -20.67 8.16
CA ILE A 4 3.71 -20.16 7.23
C ILE A 4 3.88 -18.64 7.39
N ILE A 5 2.79 -17.95 7.71
CA ILE A 5 2.75 -16.52 8.00
C ILE A 5 3.57 -16.17 9.25
N GLU A 6 3.42 -16.94 10.32
CA GLU A 6 4.10 -16.72 11.60
C GLU A 6 5.61 -16.99 11.50
N SER A 7 6.00 -18.07 10.83
CA SER A 7 7.42 -18.36 10.56
C SER A 7 8.06 -17.31 9.64
N GLY A 8 7.34 -16.86 8.61
CA GLY A 8 7.80 -15.80 7.71
C GLY A 8 7.90 -14.43 8.41
N TRP A 9 6.96 -14.13 9.31
CA TRP A 9 6.96 -12.91 10.12
C TRP A 9 8.15 -12.89 11.08
N LEU A 10 8.39 -13.98 11.81
CA LEU A 10 9.53 -14.11 12.71
C LEU A 10 10.87 -13.97 11.97
N TYR A 11 10.98 -14.50 10.76
CA TYR A 11 12.16 -14.30 9.92
C TYR A 11 12.34 -12.83 9.51
N LEU A 12 11.26 -12.14 9.12
CA LEU A 12 11.33 -10.74 8.73
C LEU A 12 11.76 -9.83 9.89
N ILE A 13 11.14 -9.98 11.06
CA ILE A 13 11.41 -9.09 12.21
C ILE A 13 12.78 -9.31 12.84
N THR A 14 13.38 -10.50 12.66
CA THR A 14 14.70 -10.82 13.23
C THR A 14 15.85 -10.46 12.28
N HIS A 15 15.59 -10.34 10.98
CA HIS A 15 16.63 -10.09 9.97
C HIS A 15 16.68 -8.64 9.49
N PHE A 16 15.61 -7.87 9.64
CA PHE A 16 15.54 -6.46 9.21
C PHE A 16 15.54 -5.48 10.41
N SER A 17 16.18 -4.33 10.22
CA SER A 17 16.15 -3.25 11.22
C SER A 17 14.76 -2.63 11.37
N ASP A 18 14.43 -2.09 12.55
CA ASP A 18 13.13 -1.44 12.83
C ASP A 18 12.78 -0.35 11.80
N PHE A 19 13.79 0.37 11.30
CA PHE A 19 13.61 1.38 10.26
C PHE A 19 13.13 0.76 8.94
N GLN A 20 13.79 -0.31 8.49
CA GLN A 20 13.44 -0.99 7.25
C GLN A 20 12.09 -1.68 7.38
N LEU A 21 11.81 -2.28 8.53
CA LEU A 21 10.54 -2.95 8.77
C LEU A 21 9.38 -1.96 8.81
N ALA A 22 9.53 -0.83 9.50
CA ALA A 22 8.48 0.19 9.59
C ALA A 22 8.27 0.96 8.29
N SER A 23 9.33 1.20 7.50
CA SER A 23 9.21 1.90 6.22
C SER A 23 8.83 0.96 5.07
N LEU A 24 9.66 -0.04 4.78
CA LEU A 24 9.47 -0.97 3.65
C LEU A 24 8.42 -2.04 3.95
N GLY A 25 8.41 -2.58 5.18
CA GLY A 25 7.44 -3.62 5.56
C GLY A 25 6.00 -3.11 5.53
N SER A 26 5.73 -1.96 6.16
CA SER A 26 4.41 -1.33 6.12
C SER A 26 4.02 -0.89 4.71
N PHE A 27 4.96 -0.40 3.91
CA PHE A 27 4.71 -0.04 2.52
C PHE A 27 4.30 -1.24 1.66
N LEU A 28 5.06 -2.35 1.72
CA LEU A 28 4.76 -3.58 0.96
C LEU A 28 3.42 -4.19 1.38
N LEU A 29 3.12 -4.22 2.68
CA LEU A 29 1.83 -4.70 3.17
C LEU A 29 0.68 -3.80 2.69
N HIS A 30 0.83 -2.48 2.78
CA HIS A 30 -0.18 -1.53 2.33
C HIS A 30 -0.44 -1.64 0.83
N GLU A 31 0.62 -1.68 0.02
CA GLU A 31 0.51 -1.81 -1.42
C GLU A 31 -0.09 -3.15 -1.83
N SER A 32 0.32 -4.25 -1.21
CA SER A 32 -0.22 -5.58 -1.54
C SER A 32 -1.72 -5.67 -1.26
N VAL A 33 -2.20 -5.15 -0.12
CA VAL A 33 -3.64 -5.10 0.19
C VAL A 33 -4.39 -4.16 -0.75
N PHE A 34 -3.82 -3.00 -1.07
CA PHE A 34 -4.42 -2.06 -2.01
C PHE A 34 -4.53 -2.64 -3.42
N PHE A 35 -3.49 -3.34 -3.88
CA PHE A 35 -3.47 -4.00 -5.18
C PHE A 35 -4.42 -5.19 -5.23
N LEU A 36 -4.42 -6.04 -4.19
CA LEU A 36 -5.30 -7.20 -4.09
C LEU A 36 -6.78 -6.82 -3.94
N SER A 37 -7.10 -5.66 -3.37
CA SER A 37 -8.48 -5.17 -3.30
C SER A 37 -8.93 -4.45 -4.58
N GLY A 38 -8.01 -3.77 -5.27
CA GLY A 38 -8.29 -3.12 -6.56
C GLY A 38 -8.46 -4.10 -7.74
N LEU A 39 -7.61 -5.13 -7.81
CA LEU A 39 -7.65 -6.15 -8.87
C LEU A 39 -9.00 -6.86 -9.06
N PRO A 40 -9.68 -7.40 -8.03
CA PRO A 40 -10.97 -8.05 -8.18
C PRO A 40 -12.04 -7.08 -8.66
N PHE A 41 -11.97 -5.81 -8.26
CA PHE A 41 -12.90 -4.78 -8.70
C PHE A 41 -12.76 -4.50 -10.21
N ILE A 42 -11.51 -4.40 -10.71
CA ILE A 42 -11.21 -4.26 -12.14
C ILE A 42 -11.65 -5.51 -12.91
N TYR A 43 -11.37 -6.69 -12.36
CA TYR A 43 -11.75 -7.97 -12.97
C TYR A 43 -13.28 -8.10 -13.12
N LEU A 44 -14.04 -7.74 -12.09
CA LEU A 44 -15.51 -7.74 -12.12
C LEU A 44 -16.07 -6.72 -13.11
N GLU A 45 -15.41 -5.56 -13.24
CA GLU A 45 -15.79 -4.54 -14.23
C GLU A 45 -15.53 -5.03 -15.67
N ARG A 46 -14.39 -5.71 -15.90
CA ARG A 46 -14.06 -6.34 -17.19
C ARG A 46 -14.96 -7.53 -17.53
N ALA A 47 -15.40 -8.28 -16.53
CA ALA A 47 -16.36 -9.38 -16.69
C ALA A 47 -17.78 -8.89 -17.06
N GLY A 48 -18.03 -7.59 -17.10
CA GLY A 48 -19.29 -7.00 -17.58
C GLY A 48 -20.45 -7.09 -16.59
N LEU A 49 -20.24 -7.63 -15.39
CA LEU A 49 -21.26 -7.80 -14.35
C LEU A 49 -21.82 -6.45 -13.85
N LEU A 50 -21.00 -5.39 -13.90
CA LEU A 50 -21.37 -4.04 -13.48
C LEU A 50 -21.99 -3.19 -14.61
N SER A 51 -22.01 -3.69 -15.86
CA SER A 51 -22.60 -2.98 -17.00
C SER A 51 -24.12 -2.80 -16.83
N LYS A 52 -24.78 -3.74 -16.13
CA LYS A 52 -26.22 -3.71 -15.84
C LYS A 52 -26.65 -2.66 -14.81
N TYR A 53 -25.73 -2.09 -14.02
CA TYR A 53 -26.01 -1.15 -12.93
C TYR A 53 -25.51 0.28 -13.20
N LYS A 54 -24.88 0.55 -14.35
CA LYS A 54 -24.39 1.90 -14.70
C LYS A 54 -25.55 2.78 -15.20
N ILE A 55 -25.86 3.84 -14.43
CA ILE A 55 -26.85 4.89 -14.74
C ILE A 55 -26.33 5.91 -15.78
N GLN A 56 -25.05 5.84 -16.18
CA GLN A 56 -24.40 6.81 -17.07
C GLN A 56 -24.29 6.30 -18.52
N THR A 57 -25.00 6.95 -19.45
CA THR A 57 -25.06 6.64 -20.91
C THR A 57 -23.72 6.79 -21.65
N LYS A 58 -22.71 7.41 -21.02
CA LYS A 58 -21.39 7.59 -21.62
C LYS A 58 -20.57 6.32 -21.41
N ASN A 59 -20.47 5.51 -22.47
CA ASN A 59 -19.66 4.32 -22.52
C ASN A 59 -18.17 4.71 -22.47
N ASN A 60 -17.63 4.91 -21.27
CA ASN A 60 -16.18 5.04 -21.10
C ASN A 60 -15.59 3.68 -21.43
N THR A 61 -14.85 3.62 -22.54
CA THR A 61 -14.22 2.40 -23.02
C THR A 61 -13.43 1.73 -21.88
N PRO A 62 -13.52 0.40 -21.70
CA PRO A 62 -12.79 -0.32 -20.66
C PRO A 62 -11.29 -0.01 -20.65
N THR A 63 -10.73 0.21 -21.83
CA THR A 63 -9.33 0.63 -22.06
C THR A 63 -8.98 2.02 -21.54
N ALA A 64 -9.94 2.93 -21.41
CA ALA A 64 -9.72 4.26 -20.83
C ALA A 64 -9.77 4.23 -19.29
N GLN A 65 -10.67 3.42 -18.72
CA GLN A 65 -10.74 3.23 -17.27
C GLN A 65 -9.48 2.55 -16.73
N GLU A 66 -9.00 1.49 -17.39
CA GLU A 66 -7.76 0.80 -16.98
C GLU A 66 -6.55 1.74 -16.98
N LYS A 67 -6.42 2.60 -18.00
CA LYS A 67 -5.33 3.59 -18.07
C LYS A 67 -5.40 4.62 -16.93
N CYS A 68 -6.61 5.07 -16.57
CA CYS A 68 -6.81 6.01 -15.48
C CYS A 68 -6.47 5.38 -14.12
N ILE A 69 -6.96 4.17 -13.87
CA ILE A 69 -6.74 3.42 -12.63
C ILE A 69 -5.25 3.06 -12.48
N SER A 70 -4.62 2.55 -13.54
CA SER A 70 -3.18 2.24 -13.53
C SER A 70 -2.34 3.48 -13.23
N ARG A 71 -2.69 4.63 -13.82
CA ARG A 71 -2.02 5.91 -13.53
C ARG A 71 -2.21 6.34 -12.08
N LEU A 72 -3.43 6.21 -11.53
CA LEU A 72 -3.72 6.52 -10.12
C LEU A 72 -2.89 5.63 -9.17
N LEU A 73 -2.82 4.33 -9.44
CA LEU A 73 -1.98 3.39 -8.69
C LEU A 73 -0.50 3.76 -8.76
N PHE A 74 0.00 4.11 -9.95
CA PHE A 74 1.40 4.53 -10.12
C PHE A 74 1.71 5.81 -9.33
N TYR A 75 0.80 6.78 -9.32
CA TYR A 75 0.96 7.98 -8.49
C TYR A 75 0.91 7.65 -7.00
N HIS A 76 -0.01 6.77 -6.59
CA HIS A 76 -0.11 6.32 -5.20
C HIS A 76 1.20 5.67 -4.74
N PHE A 77 1.74 4.73 -5.52
CA PHE A 77 3.04 4.11 -5.25
C PHE A 77 4.16 5.15 -5.14
N SER A 78 4.26 6.01 -6.17
CA SER A 78 5.34 6.99 -6.31
C SER A 78 5.32 8.06 -5.22
N VAL A 79 4.16 8.36 -4.63
CA VAL A 79 4.01 9.37 -3.56
C VAL A 79 4.03 8.72 -2.17
N ASN A 80 3.45 7.53 -1.99
CA ASN A 80 3.43 6.86 -0.69
C ASN A 80 4.83 6.40 -0.25
N LEU A 81 5.67 5.92 -1.18
CA LEU A 81 7.00 5.45 -0.83
C LEU A 81 7.90 6.56 -0.25
N PRO A 82 8.03 7.75 -0.87
CA PRO A 82 8.73 8.88 -0.28
C PRO A 82 8.08 9.35 1.03
N LEU A 83 6.75 9.37 1.11
CA LEU A 83 6.03 9.79 2.32
C LEU A 83 6.38 8.89 3.52
N MET A 84 6.42 7.58 3.32
CA MET A 84 6.76 6.61 4.37
C MET A 84 8.24 6.69 4.79
N ILE A 85 9.14 6.90 3.83
CA ILE A 85 10.58 7.07 4.11
C ILE A 85 10.85 8.37 4.87
N VAL A 86 10.19 9.47 4.51
CA VAL A 86 10.40 10.79 5.13
C VAL A 86 9.70 10.90 6.49
N SER A 87 8.54 10.28 6.66
CA SER A 87 7.79 10.37 7.91
C SER A 87 8.52 9.73 9.10
N TYR A 88 9.17 8.57 8.93
CA TYR A 88 9.89 7.92 10.04
C TYR A 88 11.03 8.77 10.67
N PRO A 89 11.99 9.35 9.92
CA PRO A 89 13.01 10.23 10.50
C PRO A 89 12.41 11.53 11.04
N VAL A 90 11.32 12.05 10.46
CA VAL A 90 10.59 13.21 11.00
C VAL A 90 9.97 12.88 12.36
N PHE A 91 9.32 11.73 12.51
CA PHE A 91 8.78 11.27 13.78
C PHE A 91 9.91 11.06 14.80
N ARG A 92 11.02 10.46 14.40
CA ARG A 92 12.20 10.29 15.26
C ARG A 92 12.74 11.65 15.72
N PHE A 93 12.87 12.61 14.81
CA PHE A 93 13.37 13.96 15.09
C PHE A 93 12.42 14.73 16.03
N MET A 94 11.12 14.69 15.78
CA MET A 94 10.11 15.31 16.67
C MET A 94 10.10 14.66 18.06
N VAL A 95 10.24 13.34 18.16
CA VAL A 95 10.31 12.63 19.44
C VAL A 95 11.57 13.00 20.23
N TYR A 96 12.73 13.11 19.59
CA TYR A 96 13.95 13.58 20.26
C TYR A 96 13.87 15.04 20.71
N HIS A 97 13.19 15.90 19.95
CA HIS A 97 13.06 17.33 20.28
C HIS A 97 11.99 17.58 21.37
N CYS A 98 10.92 16.78 21.41
CA CYS A 98 9.81 16.94 22.36
C CYS A 98 10.01 16.14 23.67
N HIS A 99 10.87 15.09 23.66
CA HIS A 99 11.12 14.27 24.85
C HIS A 99 12.60 13.82 24.93
N PRO A 100 13.53 14.72 25.30
CA PRO A 100 14.94 14.35 25.46
C PRO A 100 15.08 13.37 26.65
N GLY A 101 15.30 12.09 26.37
CA GLY A 101 15.68 11.10 27.40
C GLY A 101 14.89 9.79 27.50
N LYS A 102 14.03 9.42 26.54
CA LYS A 102 13.28 8.14 26.59
C LYS A 102 13.86 6.97 25.79
N TRP A 103 15.00 7.14 25.12
CA TRP A 103 15.66 6.08 24.35
C TRP A 103 17.18 6.05 24.61
N SER A 104 17.56 5.82 25.88
CA SER A 104 18.88 5.29 26.26
C SER A 104 18.72 3.91 26.86
#